data_AF-A0A0J6CEI8-F1
#
_entry.id   AF-A0A0J6CEI8-F1
#
_cell.length_a   1.000
_cell.length_b   1.000
_cell.length_c   1.000
_cell.angle_alpha   90.00
_cell.angle_beta   90.00
_cell.angle_gamma   90.00
#
_symmetry.space_group_name_H-M   'P 1'
#
loop_
_entity.id
_entity.type
_entity.pdbx_description
1 polymer ?
#
loop_
_entity_poly.entity_id
_entity_poly.type
_entity_poly.pdbx_seq_one_letter_code
_entity_poly.pdbx_strand_id
1 'polypeptide(L)'
;MAMSRLSLGQLDSAYIQLQLALKLAEEGNINSQKAYIYSSLGNLYEEQGDYEKALAYNKESLKYLEKESMFLSWYYSIGVLYKKMQMPDSAFFYAEKALASPDLYVECSANHLLCDLSVESQSYEKACLYSNRYLLLRDSIEDLYQPQKLAKIEALYNKERLINKQNQEKEKARNIRDFLFACILIIGVVSYLVYNREREKRKEQQKKAEESQKKYDEISKRLDDSVLTIEQKDSVLNEIRELLAQNEREIADYKERINGLEDNTSAMQEKYQSELNEKLDENKKLSASLETTLEEKRTLISQKESLLHEKDELYSIWKNEKSNMENELLRIKQEQNDNLLRLESEKNNKEALVRELEDLRAQREEQRLCEENVIKDLSLKCKMYEEWGSSLIRQNSYLSKFIEKTPIQKLEEKDWEIFFQNFETVFPGFIDHLNNLYSMDQRQLQICCLLKLGLKNNKISEIYDLRPDTVTSLKAEIKKKYFSEFGKQSLDNILKKWY
;
A
#
# COMPACT_ATOMS: atom_id res chain seq x y z
N MET A 1 -18.16 -29.80 -3.49
CA MET A 1 -17.90 -29.64 -4.94
C MET A 1 -18.75 -30.56 -5.79
N ALA A 2 -18.87 -31.86 -5.48
CA ALA A 2 -19.69 -32.79 -6.27
C ALA A 2 -21.20 -32.46 -6.26
N MET A 3 -21.81 -32.16 -5.09
CA MET A 3 -23.23 -31.76 -5.01
C MET A 3 -23.56 -30.46 -5.78
N SER A 4 -22.62 -29.50 -5.81
CA SER A 4 -22.74 -28.26 -6.61
C SER A 4 -22.53 -28.49 -8.12
N ARG A 5 -22.02 -29.67 -8.53
CA ARG A 5 -21.90 -30.04 -9.96
C ARG A 5 -23.06 -30.91 -10.46
N LEU A 6 -23.67 -31.67 -9.56
CA LEU A 6 -24.98 -32.32 -9.73
C LEU A 6 -26.03 -31.28 -10.12
N SER A 7 -26.16 -30.20 -9.34
CA SER A 7 -27.04 -29.06 -9.64
C SER A 7 -26.73 -28.36 -10.98
N LEU A 8 -25.50 -28.50 -11.52
CA LEU A 8 -25.07 -27.94 -12.81
C LEU A 8 -25.29 -28.87 -14.01
N GLY A 9 -25.79 -30.10 -13.82
CA GLY A 9 -26.03 -31.07 -14.91
C GLY A 9 -24.75 -31.63 -15.56
N GLN A 10 -23.59 -31.48 -14.92
CA GLN A 10 -22.33 -32.08 -15.36
C GLN A 10 -22.19 -33.49 -14.77
N LEU A 11 -23.11 -34.38 -15.17
CA LEU A 11 -23.31 -35.70 -14.55
C LEU A 11 -22.05 -36.57 -14.62
N ASP A 12 -21.32 -36.54 -15.74
CA ASP A 12 -20.09 -37.32 -15.92
C ASP A 12 -18.95 -36.85 -15.01
N SER A 13 -18.81 -35.53 -14.80
CA SER A 13 -17.78 -34.97 -13.91
C SER A 13 -18.14 -35.18 -12.44
N ALA A 14 -19.43 -35.09 -12.09
CA ALA A 14 -19.92 -35.34 -10.74
C ALA A 14 -19.74 -36.82 -10.36
N TYR A 15 -20.01 -37.75 -11.28
CA TYR A 15 -19.80 -39.18 -11.08
C TYR A 15 -18.33 -39.51 -10.78
N ILE A 16 -17.39 -39.00 -11.60
CA ILE A 16 -15.95 -39.24 -11.42
C ILE A 16 -15.47 -38.73 -10.05
N GLN A 17 -15.96 -37.57 -9.62
CA GLN A 17 -15.60 -37.02 -8.31
C GLN A 17 -16.19 -37.79 -7.13
N LEU A 18 -17.44 -38.26 -7.26
CA LEU A 18 -18.08 -39.09 -6.24
C LEU A 18 -17.41 -40.47 -6.13
N GLN A 19 -16.98 -41.07 -7.24
CA GLN A 19 -16.20 -42.31 -7.22
C GLN A 19 -14.82 -42.12 -6.58
N LEU A 20 -14.14 -41.02 -6.87
CA LEU A 20 -12.86 -40.70 -6.22
C LEU A 20 -13.06 -40.51 -4.71
N ALA A 21 -14.12 -39.79 -4.31
CA ALA A 21 -14.46 -39.60 -2.91
C ALA A 21 -14.81 -40.92 -2.22
N LEU A 22 -15.51 -41.84 -2.90
CA LEU A 22 -15.83 -43.16 -2.37
C LEU A 22 -14.57 -43.98 -2.09
N LYS A 23 -13.63 -43.99 -3.04
CA LYS A 23 -12.34 -44.68 -2.90
C LYS A 23 -11.54 -44.16 -1.70
N LEU A 24 -11.48 -42.85 -1.51
CA LEU A 24 -10.81 -42.23 -0.37
C LEU A 24 -11.51 -42.56 0.96
N ALA A 25 -12.85 -42.59 0.96
CA ALA A 25 -13.63 -42.97 2.14
C ALA A 25 -13.49 -44.46 2.49
N GLU A 26 -13.25 -45.32 1.49
CA GLU A 26 -12.92 -46.74 1.66
C GLU A 26 -11.53 -46.94 2.25
N GLU A 27 -10.52 -46.27 1.70
CA GLU A 27 -9.14 -46.30 2.22
C GLU A 27 -9.06 -45.76 3.66
N GLY A 28 -9.89 -44.77 4.00
CA GLY A 28 -9.98 -44.18 5.34
C GLY A 28 -10.94 -44.88 6.31
N ASN A 29 -11.70 -45.90 5.88
CA ASN A 29 -12.75 -46.58 6.67
C ASN A 29 -13.78 -45.62 7.33
N ILE A 30 -14.15 -44.53 6.66
CA ILE A 30 -15.09 -43.53 7.22
C ILE A 30 -16.52 -43.82 6.76
N ASN A 31 -17.26 -44.62 7.53
CA ASN A 31 -18.61 -45.08 7.19
C ASN A 31 -19.62 -43.93 7.01
N SER A 32 -19.54 -42.88 7.83
CA SER A 32 -20.41 -41.70 7.71
C SER A 32 -20.26 -41.01 6.35
N GLN A 33 -19.03 -40.88 5.84
CA GLN A 33 -18.78 -40.30 4.51
C GLN A 33 -19.27 -41.21 3.38
N LYS A 34 -19.10 -42.54 3.52
CA LYS A 34 -19.65 -43.51 2.55
C LYS A 34 -21.16 -43.35 2.41
N ALA A 35 -21.87 -43.20 3.52
CA ALA A 35 -23.32 -43.02 3.53
C ALA A 35 -23.77 -41.77 2.74
N TYR A 36 -23.11 -40.61 2.96
CA TYR A 36 -23.38 -39.39 2.18
C TYR A 36 -23.02 -39.51 0.69
N ILE A 37 -21.91 -40.19 0.36
CA ILE A 37 -21.47 -40.39 -1.02
C ILE A 37 -22.45 -41.30 -1.77
N TYR A 38 -22.91 -42.38 -1.15
CA TYR A 38 -23.91 -43.27 -1.72
C TYR A 38 -25.27 -42.58 -1.94
N SER A 39 -25.73 -41.75 -1.00
CA SER A 39 -26.93 -40.94 -1.22
C SER A 39 -26.76 -39.93 -2.37
N SER A 40 -25.58 -39.31 -2.48
CA SER A 40 -25.27 -38.38 -3.57
C SER A 40 -25.23 -39.08 -4.94
N LEU A 41 -24.74 -40.33 -4.99
CA LEU A 41 -24.81 -41.18 -6.18
C LEU A 41 -26.26 -41.57 -6.49
N GLY A 42 -27.08 -41.85 -5.47
CA GLY A 42 -28.51 -42.10 -5.61
C GLY A 42 -29.23 -40.94 -6.31
N ASN A 43 -29.01 -39.72 -5.83
CA ASN A 43 -29.58 -38.50 -6.43
C ASN A 43 -29.10 -38.29 -7.88
N LEU A 44 -27.84 -38.63 -8.19
CA LEU A 44 -27.29 -38.54 -9.54
C LEU A 44 -28.01 -39.47 -10.53
N TYR A 45 -28.25 -40.72 -10.13
CA TYR A 45 -28.99 -41.67 -10.96
C TYR A 45 -30.48 -41.33 -11.04
N GLU A 46 -31.06 -40.71 -10.00
CA GLU A 46 -32.42 -40.18 -10.04
C GLU A 46 -32.55 -39.08 -11.10
N GLU A 47 -31.59 -38.14 -11.16
CA GLU A 47 -31.54 -37.10 -12.19
C GLU A 47 -31.32 -37.67 -13.61
N GLN A 48 -30.63 -38.80 -13.73
CA GLN A 48 -30.47 -39.54 -14.99
C GLN A 48 -31.70 -40.35 -15.41
N GLY A 49 -32.71 -40.47 -14.53
CA GLY A 49 -33.91 -41.27 -14.77
C GLY A 49 -33.72 -42.78 -14.56
N ASP A 50 -32.55 -43.23 -14.10
CA ASP A 50 -32.29 -44.63 -13.74
C ASP A 50 -32.69 -44.87 -12.28
N TYR A 51 -33.99 -44.98 -12.06
CA TYR A 51 -34.58 -45.06 -10.72
C TYR A 51 -34.19 -46.34 -9.97
N GLU A 52 -33.92 -47.44 -10.68
CA GLU A 52 -33.49 -48.71 -10.06
C GLU A 52 -32.08 -48.58 -9.45
N LYS A 53 -31.14 -47.98 -10.18
CA LYS A 53 -29.81 -47.69 -9.63
C LYS A 53 -29.86 -46.64 -8.54
N ALA A 54 -30.67 -45.59 -8.72
CA ALA A 54 -30.88 -44.56 -7.70
C ALA A 54 -31.36 -45.17 -6.38
N LEU A 55 -32.31 -46.12 -6.46
CA LEU A 55 -32.84 -46.84 -5.31
C LEU A 55 -31.79 -47.75 -4.68
N ALA A 56 -31.01 -48.46 -5.49
CA ALA A 56 -29.92 -49.31 -5.00
C ALA A 56 -28.91 -48.49 -4.19
N TYR A 57 -28.41 -47.37 -4.74
CA TYR A 57 -27.45 -46.52 -4.05
C TYR A 57 -28.01 -45.85 -2.79
N ASN A 58 -29.27 -45.41 -2.80
CA ASN A 58 -29.93 -44.88 -1.60
C ASN A 58 -30.22 -45.97 -0.55
N LYS A 59 -30.36 -47.25 -0.93
CA LYS A 59 -30.44 -48.36 0.04
C LYS A 59 -29.06 -48.77 0.57
N GLU A 60 -28.02 -48.68 -0.25
CA GLU A 60 -26.64 -48.90 0.20
C GLU A 60 -26.20 -47.83 1.20
N SER A 61 -26.59 -46.56 1.02
CA SER A 61 -26.30 -45.51 2.02
C SER A 61 -26.88 -45.85 3.40
N LEU A 62 -28.04 -46.52 3.43
CA LEU A 62 -28.71 -46.90 4.68
C LEU A 62 -27.93 -47.95 5.49
N LYS A 63 -27.04 -48.74 4.88
CA LYS A 63 -26.27 -49.78 5.57
C LYS A 63 -25.14 -49.22 6.43
N TYR A 64 -24.71 -48.00 6.15
CA TYR A 64 -23.61 -47.32 6.84
C TYR A 64 -24.11 -46.32 7.90
N LEU A 65 -25.37 -46.45 8.33
CA LEU A 65 -25.98 -45.61 9.36
C LEU A 65 -25.41 -45.89 10.76
N GLU A 66 -24.93 -44.85 11.43
CA GLU A 66 -24.59 -44.90 12.87
C GLU A 66 -25.76 -44.42 13.76
N LYS A 67 -26.68 -43.59 13.26
CA LYS A 67 -27.87 -43.09 13.99
C LYS A 67 -29.07 -42.87 13.06
N GLU A 68 -30.21 -43.45 13.40
CA GLU A 68 -31.45 -43.42 12.60
C GLU A 68 -32.03 -42.01 12.41
N SER A 69 -31.85 -41.11 13.38
CA SER A 69 -32.38 -39.74 13.33
C SER A 69 -31.67 -38.79 12.35
N MET A 70 -30.44 -39.11 11.92
CA MET A 70 -29.61 -38.21 11.12
C MET A 70 -29.88 -38.31 9.61
N PHE A 71 -30.64 -39.32 9.18
CA PHE A 71 -30.77 -39.68 7.76
C PHE A 71 -32.21 -39.97 7.31
N LEU A 72 -33.19 -39.44 8.05
CA LEU A 72 -34.62 -39.54 7.71
C LEU A 72 -34.97 -38.86 6.37
N SER A 73 -34.12 -37.93 5.91
CA SER A 73 -34.16 -37.36 4.55
C SER A 73 -33.93 -38.39 3.44
N TRP A 74 -33.18 -39.47 3.70
CA TRP A 74 -32.96 -40.55 2.73
C TRP A 74 -34.18 -41.45 2.58
N TYR A 75 -34.97 -41.63 3.66
CA TYR A 75 -36.27 -42.30 3.54
C TYR A 75 -37.22 -41.48 2.68
N TYR A 76 -37.20 -40.16 2.77
CA TYR A 76 -37.93 -39.29 1.84
C TYR A 76 -37.48 -39.52 0.39
N SER A 77 -36.17 -39.47 0.10
CA SER A 77 -35.64 -39.74 -1.25
C SER A 77 -36.03 -41.12 -1.79
N ILE A 78 -36.01 -42.15 -0.95
CA ILE A 78 -36.47 -43.51 -1.32
C ILE A 78 -37.97 -43.52 -1.59
N GLY A 79 -38.77 -42.82 -0.80
CA GLY A 79 -40.21 -42.68 -1.02
C GLY A 79 -40.53 -42.03 -2.37
N VAL A 80 -39.81 -40.96 -2.73
CA VAL A 80 -39.91 -40.30 -4.04
C VAL A 80 -39.55 -41.26 -5.18
N LEU A 81 -38.47 -42.04 -5.02
CA LEU A 81 -38.05 -43.02 -6.03
C LEU A 81 -39.12 -44.10 -6.26
N TYR A 82 -39.70 -44.66 -5.19
CA TYR A 82 -40.79 -45.63 -5.34
C TYR A 82 -42.04 -45.03 -5.97
N LYS A 83 -42.38 -43.77 -5.68
CA LYS A 83 -43.46 -43.06 -6.37
C LYS A 83 -43.18 -42.97 -7.87
N LYS A 84 -41.97 -42.55 -8.27
CA LYS A 84 -41.56 -42.48 -9.68
C LYS A 84 -41.57 -43.84 -10.38
N MET A 85 -41.30 -44.92 -9.66
CA MET A 85 -41.39 -46.31 -10.13
C MET A 85 -42.82 -46.88 -10.13
N GLN A 86 -43.85 -46.08 -9.82
CA GLN A 86 -45.25 -46.51 -9.74
C GLN A 86 -45.51 -47.61 -8.69
N MET A 87 -44.76 -47.58 -7.58
CA MET A 87 -44.91 -48.49 -6.44
C MET A 87 -45.45 -47.73 -5.20
N PRO A 88 -46.75 -47.40 -5.17
CA PRO A 88 -47.32 -46.50 -4.17
C PRO A 88 -47.24 -47.04 -2.73
N ASP A 89 -47.44 -48.35 -2.51
CA ASP A 89 -47.39 -48.93 -1.16
C ASP A 89 -46.01 -48.77 -0.50
N SER A 90 -44.95 -48.96 -1.28
CA SER A 90 -43.57 -48.72 -0.81
C SER A 90 -43.28 -47.24 -0.65
N ALA A 91 -43.80 -46.40 -1.54
CA ALA A 91 -43.66 -44.95 -1.44
C ALA A 91 -44.29 -44.42 -0.13
N PHE A 92 -45.49 -44.87 0.22
CA PHE A 92 -46.18 -44.54 1.47
C PHE A 92 -45.33 -44.92 2.70
N PHE A 93 -44.87 -46.17 2.75
CA PHE A 93 -44.09 -46.67 3.88
C PHE A 93 -42.84 -45.82 4.16
N TYR A 94 -42.09 -45.47 3.12
CA TYR A 94 -40.86 -44.69 3.27
C TYR A 94 -41.13 -43.20 3.52
N ALA A 95 -42.21 -42.65 2.95
CA ALA A 95 -42.62 -41.28 3.23
C ALA A 95 -43.13 -41.11 4.67
N GLU A 96 -43.82 -42.09 5.24
CA GLU A 96 -44.22 -42.09 6.65
C GLU A 96 -43.02 -42.18 7.59
N LYS A 97 -41.98 -42.95 7.24
CA LYS A 97 -40.73 -42.96 8.01
C LYS A 97 -40.03 -41.60 8.02
N ALA A 98 -40.11 -40.84 6.94
CA ALA A 98 -39.51 -39.52 6.86
C ALA A 98 -40.19 -38.48 7.76
N LEU A 99 -41.45 -38.68 8.14
CA LEU A 99 -42.17 -37.80 9.07
C LEU A 99 -41.58 -37.75 10.48
N ALA A 100 -40.80 -38.77 10.88
CA ALA A 100 -40.14 -38.77 12.18
C ALA A 100 -38.96 -37.77 12.26
N SER A 101 -38.68 -37.03 11.17
CA SER A 101 -37.55 -36.12 11.11
C SER A 101 -37.76 -34.88 11.99
N PRO A 102 -36.78 -34.49 12.82
CA PRO A 102 -36.81 -33.22 13.53
C PRO A 102 -36.54 -32.02 12.60
N ASP A 103 -36.18 -32.26 11.35
CA ASP A 103 -35.95 -31.22 10.35
C ASP A 103 -37.27 -30.82 9.69
N LEU A 104 -37.67 -29.56 9.94
CA LEU A 104 -38.89 -28.94 9.43
C LEU A 104 -39.02 -29.05 7.90
N TYR A 105 -37.90 -29.02 7.16
CA TYR A 105 -37.89 -29.13 5.70
C TYR A 105 -38.20 -30.56 5.23
N VAL A 106 -37.64 -31.56 5.93
CA VAL A 106 -37.87 -32.98 5.63
C VAL A 106 -39.30 -33.35 6.00
N GLU A 107 -39.80 -32.89 7.14
CA GLU A 107 -41.18 -33.08 7.56
C GLU A 107 -42.16 -32.44 6.57
N CYS A 108 -41.89 -31.20 6.13
CA CYS A 108 -42.69 -30.51 5.12
C CYS A 108 -42.73 -31.28 3.80
N SER A 109 -41.55 -31.72 3.31
CA SER A 109 -41.42 -32.49 2.06
C SER A 109 -42.13 -33.84 2.15
N ALA A 110 -42.02 -34.54 3.28
CA ALA A 110 -42.69 -35.81 3.51
C ALA A 110 -44.22 -35.66 3.55
N ASN A 111 -44.76 -34.62 4.19
CA ASN A 111 -46.20 -34.32 4.16
C ASN A 111 -46.69 -34.00 2.74
N HIS A 112 -45.89 -33.29 1.94
CA HIS A 112 -46.23 -33.05 0.53
C HIS A 112 -46.30 -34.36 -0.27
N LEU A 113 -45.28 -35.21 -0.15
CA LEU A 113 -45.25 -36.51 -0.83
C LEU A 113 -46.41 -37.42 -0.42
N LEU A 114 -46.74 -37.48 0.88
CA LEU A 114 -47.87 -38.24 1.38
C LEU A 114 -49.21 -37.69 0.91
N CYS A 115 -49.33 -36.37 0.78
CA CYS A 115 -50.51 -35.74 0.18
C CYS A 115 -50.68 -36.21 -1.26
N ASP A 116 -49.64 -36.12 -2.09
CA ASP A 116 -49.71 -36.57 -3.49
C ASP A 116 -50.09 -38.04 -3.62
N LEU A 117 -49.43 -38.92 -2.84
CA LEU A 117 -49.72 -40.36 -2.83
C LEU A 117 -51.15 -40.64 -2.37
N SER A 118 -51.68 -39.84 -1.45
CA SER A 118 -53.07 -39.95 -0.95
C SER A 118 -54.09 -39.49 -1.99
N VAL A 119 -53.76 -38.50 -2.81
CA VAL A 119 -54.57 -38.08 -3.96
C VAL A 119 -54.59 -39.16 -5.05
N GLU A 120 -53.42 -39.72 -5.38
CA GLU A 120 -53.29 -40.80 -6.37
C GLU A 120 -54.03 -42.08 -5.96
N SER A 121 -54.07 -42.38 -4.65
CA SER A 121 -54.81 -43.51 -4.07
C SER A 121 -56.29 -43.21 -3.75
N GLN A 122 -56.81 -42.04 -4.16
CA GLN A 122 -58.18 -41.59 -3.93
C GLN A 122 -58.60 -41.49 -2.45
N SER A 123 -57.64 -41.43 -1.52
CA SER A 123 -57.87 -41.23 -0.08
C SER A 123 -57.86 -39.74 0.26
N TYR A 124 -58.91 -39.03 -0.15
CA TYR A 124 -58.99 -37.57 -0.02
C TYR A 124 -58.96 -37.06 1.43
N GLU A 125 -59.42 -37.85 2.39
CA GLU A 125 -59.36 -37.51 3.82
C GLU A 125 -57.92 -37.39 4.32
N LYS A 126 -57.07 -38.37 3.95
CA LYS A 126 -55.64 -38.35 4.28
C LYS A 126 -54.91 -37.25 3.50
N ALA A 127 -55.26 -37.05 2.22
CA ALA A 127 -54.69 -35.97 1.41
C ALA A 127 -54.94 -34.59 2.06
N CYS A 128 -56.16 -34.32 2.53
CA CYS A 128 -56.49 -33.08 3.23
C CYS A 128 -55.68 -32.91 4.52
N LEU A 129 -55.54 -33.98 5.31
CA LEU A 129 -54.73 -33.97 6.54
C LEU A 129 -53.26 -33.60 6.27
N TYR A 130 -52.63 -34.27 5.31
CA TYR A 130 -51.23 -34.00 4.95
C TYR A 130 -51.05 -32.64 4.27
N SER A 131 -52.01 -32.20 3.47
CA SER A 131 -52.02 -30.87 2.84
C SER A 131 -52.06 -29.76 3.89
N ASN A 132 -52.92 -29.87 4.91
CA ASN A 132 -53.00 -28.89 5.99
C ASN A 132 -51.69 -28.82 6.79
N ARG A 133 -51.07 -29.98 7.08
CA ARG A 133 -49.77 -30.03 7.75
C ARG A 133 -48.66 -29.41 6.90
N TYR A 134 -48.64 -29.72 5.60
CA TYR A 134 -47.70 -29.12 4.66
C TYR A 134 -47.81 -27.59 4.63
N LEU A 135 -49.03 -27.04 4.57
CA LEU A 135 -49.25 -25.59 4.57
C LEU A 135 -48.73 -24.92 5.85
N LEU A 136 -49.04 -25.48 7.02
CA LEU A 136 -48.55 -24.95 8.31
C LEU A 136 -47.01 -24.97 8.41
N LEU A 137 -46.39 -26.04 7.93
CA LEU A 137 -44.93 -26.17 7.94
C LEU A 137 -44.28 -25.22 6.94
N ARG A 138 -44.88 -25.03 5.76
CA ARG A 138 -44.42 -24.07 4.75
C ARG A 138 -44.46 -22.63 5.28
N ASP A 139 -45.56 -22.23 5.90
CA ASP A 139 -45.70 -20.88 6.45
C ASP A 139 -44.66 -20.63 7.57
N SER A 140 -44.40 -21.64 8.41
CA SER A 140 -43.35 -21.58 9.44
C SER A 140 -41.93 -21.48 8.84
N ILE A 141 -41.67 -22.15 7.71
CA ILE A 141 -40.41 -22.03 6.97
C ILE A 141 -40.26 -20.61 6.39
N GLU A 142 -41.35 -20.03 5.88
CA GLU A 142 -41.34 -18.69 5.28
C GLU A 142 -41.07 -17.59 6.31
N ASP A 143 -41.68 -17.69 7.49
CA ASP A 143 -41.43 -16.78 8.62
C ASP A 143 -39.99 -16.83 9.13
N LEU A 144 -39.36 -18.00 9.12
CA LEU A 144 -37.94 -18.16 9.47
C LEU A 144 -36.99 -17.51 8.44
N TYR A 145 -37.45 -17.39 7.19
CA TYR A 145 -36.63 -17.05 6.04
C TYR A 145 -36.61 -15.54 5.72
N GLN A 146 -37.71 -14.82 5.96
CA GLN A 146 -37.81 -13.36 5.73
C GLN A 146 -36.73 -12.51 6.47
N PRO A 147 -36.42 -12.75 7.76
CA PRO A 147 -35.39 -11.99 8.48
C PRO A 147 -33.99 -12.22 7.91
N GLN A 148 -33.70 -13.43 7.42
CA GLN A 148 -32.40 -13.77 6.82
C GLN A 148 -32.20 -13.09 5.46
N LYS A 149 -33.28 -12.95 4.68
CA LYS A 149 -33.28 -12.22 3.40
C LYS A 149 -32.96 -10.73 3.62
N LEU A 150 -33.61 -10.10 4.60
CA LEU A 150 -33.35 -8.70 4.95
C LEU A 150 -31.92 -8.49 5.44
N ALA A 151 -31.44 -9.34 6.36
CA ALA A 151 -30.07 -9.28 6.85
C ALA A 151 -29.02 -9.46 5.72
N LYS A 152 -29.32 -10.31 4.72
CA LYS A 152 -28.46 -10.47 3.53
C LYS A 152 -28.42 -9.21 2.69
N ILE A 153 -29.56 -8.54 2.48
CA ILE A 153 -29.64 -7.27 1.73
C ILE A 153 -28.84 -6.18 2.46
N GLU A 154 -29.01 -6.06 3.77
CA GLU A 154 -28.27 -5.09 4.59
C GLU A 154 -26.76 -5.35 4.56
N ALA A 155 -26.34 -6.62 4.63
CA ALA A 155 -24.93 -7.01 4.52
C ALA A 155 -24.35 -6.68 3.13
N LEU A 156 -25.10 -6.92 2.06
CA LEU A 156 -24.70 -6.57 0.68
C LEU A 156 -24.53 -5.07 0.51
N TYR A 157 -25.48 -4.27 1.00
CA TYR A 157 -25.42 -2.81 0.96
C TYR A 157 -24.24 -2.25 1.76
N ASN A 158 -24.04 -2.74 2.99
CA ASN A 158 -22.92 -2.30 3.85
C ASN A 158 -21.57 -2.64 3.22
N LYS A 159 -21.44 -3.81 2.59
CA LYS A 159 -20.25 -4.22 1.84
C LYS A 159 -19.96 -3.29 0.66
N GLU A 160 -20.97 -2.95 -0.14
CA GLU A 160 -20.79 -2.07 -1.29
C GLU A 160 -20.37 -0.65 -0.87
N ARG A 161 -20.96 -0.15 0.21
CA ARG A 161 -20.57 1.14 0.83
C ARG A 161 -19.10 1.14 1.28
N LEU A 162 -18.63 0.04 1.90
CA LEU A 162 -17.24 -0.10 2.33
C LEU A 162 -16.26 -0.13 1.15
N ILE A 163 -16.58 -0.87 0.08
CA ILE A 163 -15.77 -0.93 -1.14
C ILE A 163 -15.63 0.46 -1.77
N ASN A 164 -16.73 1.21 -1.85
CA ASN A 164 -16.71 2.56 -2.39
C ASN A 164 -15.85 3.51 -1.54
N LYS A 165 -15.93 3.41 -0.21
CA LYS A 165 -15.07 4.19 0.70
C LYS A 165 -13.59 3.83 0.53
N GLN A 166 -13.25 2.54 0.47
CA GLN A 166 -11.88 2.09 0.24
C GLN A 166 -11.33 2.56 -1.12
N ASN A 167 -12.17 2.56 -2.17
CA ASN A 167 -11.77 3.02 -3.49
C ASN A 167 -11.47 4.52 -3.50
N GLN A 168 -12.28 5.34 -2.82
CA GLN A 168 -12.01 6.77 -2.64
C GLN A 168 -10.70 7.02 -1.89
N GLU A 169 -10.42 6.27 -0.82
CA GLU A 169 -9.15 6.38 -0.10
C GLU A 169 -7.96 5.97 -0.96
N LYS A 170 -8.09 4.91 -1.77
CA LYS A 170 -7.07 4.47 -2.73
C LYS A 170 -6.81 5.50 -3.84
N GLU A 171 -7.84 6.20 -4.31
CA GLU A 171 -7.66 7.30 -5.27
C GLU A 171 -6.93 8.49 -4.64
N LYS A 172 -7.31 8.89 -3.42
CA LYS A 172 -6.58 9.93 -2.67
C LYS A 172 -5.11 9.56 -2.47
N ALA A 173 -4.84 8.32 -2.06
CA ALA A 173 -3.47 7.83 -1.87
C ALA A 173 -2.65 7.80 -3.17
N ARG A 174 -3.26 7.39 -4.29
CA ARG A 174 -2.61 7.46 -5.63
C ARG A 174 -2.25 8.90 -5.99
N ASN A 175 -3.17 9.84 -5.81
CA ASN A 175 -2.92 11.26 -6.10
C ASN A 175 -1.80 11.84 -5.23
N ILE A 176 -1.77 11.51 -3.93
CA ILE A 176 -0.68 11.95 -3.02
C ILE A 176 0.67 11.36 -3.47
N ARG A 177 0.71 10.07 -3.79
CA ARG A 177 1.93 9.40 -4.25
C ARG A 177 2.46 10.03 -5.53
N ASP A 178 1.59 10.26 -6.51
CA ASP A 178 1.97 10.81 -7.81
C ASP A 178 2.46 12.27 -7.65
N PHE A 179 1.88 13.03 -6.72
CA PHE A 179 2.37 14.35 -6.33
C PHE A 179 3.77 14.30 -5.68
N LEU A 180 4.02 13.37 -4.76
CA LEU A 180 5.33 13.21 -4.13
C LEU A 180 6.43 12.87 -5.14
N PHE A 181 6.14 12.00 -6.12
CA PHE A 181 7.08 11.71 -7.21
C PHE A 181 7.41 12.95 -8.05
N ALA A 182 6.43 13.81 -8.34
CA ALA A 182 6.66 15.07 -9.05
C ALA A 182 7.57 16.01 -8.25
N CYS A 183 7.38 16.13 -6.94
CA CYS A 183 8.24 16.93 -6.06
C CYS A 183 9.70 16.45 -6.07
N ILE A 184 9.93 15.13 -5.98
CA ILE A 184 11.28 14.55 -6.01
C ILE A 184 11.97 14.85 -7.34
N LEU A 185 11.25 14.74 -8.46
CA LEU A 185 11.78 15.08 -9.79
C LEU A 185 12.20 16.56 -9.86
N ILE A 186 11.38 17.47 -9.33
CA ILE A 186 11.71 18.91 -9.30
C ILE A 186 12.96 19.17 -8.46
N ILE A 187 13.07 18.57 -7.27
CA ILE A 187 14.25 18.69 -6.40
C ILE A 187 15.50 18.14 -7.10
N GLY A 188 15.39 17.05 -7.84
CA GLY A 188 16.48 16.50 -8.65
C GLY A 188 16.96 17.47 -9.72
N VAL A 189 16.03 18.12 -10.44
CA VAL A 189 16.35 19.13 -11.45
C VAL A 189 17.01 20.37 -10.82
N VAL A 190 16.49 20.86 -9.70
CA VAL A 190 17.08 22.01 -8.98
C VAL A 190 18.48 21.68 -8.48
N SER A 191 18.67 20.51 -7.87
CA SER A 191 19.98 20.04 -7.41
C SER A 191 20.98 19.94 -8.55
N TYR A 192 20.56 19.44 -9.70
CA TYR A 192 21.39 19.38 -10.91
C TYR A 192 21.80 20.77 -11.42
N LEU A 193 20.87 21.73 -11.43
CA LEU A 193 21.15 23.11 -11.82
C LEU A 193 22.10 23.81 -10.85
N VAL A 194 21.92 23.62 -9.54
CA VAL A 194 22.83 24.15 -8.51
C VAL A 194 24.21 23.55 -8.67
N TYR A 195 24.32 22.22 -8.80
CA TYR A 195 25.59 21.53 -9.04
C TYR A 195 26.30 22.08 -10.28
N ASN A 196 25.59 22.27 -11.40
CA ASN A 196 26.18 22.77 -12.63
C ASN A 196 26.66 24.23 -12.47
N ARG A 197 25.89 25.07 -11.75
CA ARG A 197 26.27 26.46 -11.45
C ARG A 197 27.48 26.53 -10.53
N GLU A 198 27.55 25.66 -9.52
CA GLU A 198 28.66 25.60 -8.58
C GLU A 198 29.94 25.09 -9.25
N ARG A 199 29.81 24.11 -10.15
CA ARG A 199 30.91 23.62 -10.98
C ARG A 199 31.52 24.74 -11.83
N GLU A 200 30.71 25.58 -12.46
CA GLU A 200 31.22 26.73 -13.22
C GLU A 200 31.92 27.77 -12.31
N LYS A 201 31.35 28.07 -11.14
CA LYS A 201 32.02 28.96 -10.16
C LYS A 201 33.38 28.41 -9.69
N ARG A 202 33.47 27.10 -9.44
CA ARG A 202 34.74 26.46 -9.02
C ARG A 202 35.81 26.62 -10.09
N LYS A 203 35.47 26.47 -11.38
CA LYS A 203 36.40 26.73 -12.49
C LYS A 203 36.89 28.18 -12.49
N GLU A 204 36.01 29.14 -12.24
CA GLU A 204 36.38 30.56 -12.20
C GLU A 204 37.27 30.88 -10.99
N GLN A 205 36.95 30.33 -9.81
CA GLN A 205 37.79 30.45 -8.62
C GLN A 205 39.16 29.82 -8.82
N GLN A 206 39.24 28.67 -9.49
CA GLN A 206 40.50 28.00 -9.80
C GLN A 206 41.37 28.87 -10.72
N LYS A 207 40.79 29.51 -11.74
CA LYS A 207 41.52 30.48 -12.58
C LYS A 207 42.04 31.67 -11.76
N LYS A 208 41.21 32.23 -10.87
CA LYS A 208 41.64 33.34 -9.99
C LYS A 208 42.73 32.91 -9.01
N ALA A 209 42.66 31.68 -8.49
CA ALA A 209 43.67 31.10 -7.62
C ALA A 209 45.01 30.91 -8.36
N GLU A 210 44.98 30.44 -9.60
CA GLU A 210 46.18 30.34 -10.46
C GLU A 210 46.80 31.72 -10.73
N GLU A 211 45.99 32.75 -10.99
CA GLU A 211 46.48 34.13 -11.15
C GLU A 211 47.06 34.70 -9.84
N SER A 212 46.42 34.44 -8.69
CA SER A 212 46.96 34.86 -7.40
C SER A 212 48.24 34.12 -7.04
N GLN A 213 48.35 32.84 -7.41
CA GLN A 213 49.56 32.03 -7.21
C GLN A 213 50.72 32.61 -8.02
N LYS A 214 50.49 32.96 -9.30
CA LYS A 214 51.50 33.63 -10.14
C LYS A 214 51.97 34.95 -9.53
N LYS A 215 51.04 35.75 -8.98
CA LYS A 215 51.40 37.00 -8.28
C LYS A 215 52.18 36.73 -7.00
N TYR A 216 51.81 35.69 -6.25
CA TYR A 216 52.54 35.28 -5.05
C TYR A 216 53.96 34.84 -5.38
N ASP A 217 54.16 34.05 -6.44
CA ASP A 217 55.49 33.65 -6.91
C ASP A 217 56.33 34.87 -7.32
N GLU A 218 55.72 35.87 -7.97
CA GLU A 218 56.39 37.12 -8.32
C GLU A 218 56.78 37.96 -7.09
N ILE A 219 55.90 38.03 -6.08
CA ILE A 219 56.17 38.72 -4.81
C ILE A 219 57.23 37.98 -4.02
N SER A 220 57.17 36.65 -3.95
CA SER A 220 58.17 35.81 -3.27
C SER A 220 59.55 36.05 -3.87
N LYS A 221 59.64 36.12 -5.20
CA LYS A 221 60.89 36.45 -5.88
C LYS A 221 61.43 37.83 -5.50
N ARG A 222 60.57 38.86 -5.42
CA ARG A 222 60.97 40.19 -4.92
C ARG A 222 61.36 40.17 -3.44
N LEU A 223 60.72 39.33 -2.64
CA LEU A 223 61.04 39.17 -1.23
C LEU A 223 62.41 38.54 -1.07
N ASP A 224 62.73 37.50 -1.83
CA ASP A 224 64.06 36.88 -1.87
C ASP A 224 65.13 37.90 -2.28
N ASP A 225 64.86 38.72 -3.30
CA ASP A 225 65.74 39.84 -3.69
C ASP A 225 65.92 40.84 -2.53
N SER A 226 64.87 41.13 -1.77
CA SER A 226 64.93 42.04 -0.62
C SER A 226 65.66 41.44 0.59
N VAL A 227 65.51 40.13 0.85
CA VAL A 227 66.25 39.41 1.89
C VAL A 227 67.74 39.46 1.56
N LEU A 228 68.10 39.25 0.29
CA LEU A 228 69.48 39.41 -0.17
C LEU A 228 70.02 40.82 0.11
N THR A 229 69.21 41.86 -0.07
CA THR A 229 69.61 43.24 0.27
C THR A 229 69.72 43.48 1.78
N ILE A 230 68.93 42.79 2.61
CA ILE A 230 69.02 42.87 4.07
C ILE A 230 70.30 42.18 4.53
N GLU A 231 70.60 40.99 4.03
CA GLU A 231 71.85 40.27 4.33
C GLU A 231 73.08 41.12 3.96
N GLN A 232 73.05 41.79 2.81
CA GLN A 232 74.09 42.76 2.43
C GLN A 232 74.21 43.91 3.43
N LYS A 233 73.08 44.45 3.91
CA LYS A 233 73.08 45.53 4.92
C LYS A 233 73.53 45.07 6.29
N ASP A 234 73.21 43.85 6.71
CA ASP A 234 73.69 43.25 7.96
C ASP A 234 75.20 43.03 7.91
N SER A 235 75.75 42.66 6.74
CA SER A 235 77.20 42.61 6.53
C SER A 235 77.84 43.99 6.76
N VAL A 236 77.28 45.05 6.16
CA VAL A 236 77.76 46.43 6.35
C VAL A 236 77.60 46.88 7.81
N LEU A 237 76.51 46.51 8.48
CA LEU A 237 76.27 46.85 9.88
C LEU A 237 77.32 46.20 10.79
N ASN A 238 77.73 44.96 10.49
CA ASN A 238 78.78 44.28 11.23
C ASN A 238 80.15 44.93 10.98
N GLU A 239 80.47 45.33 9.74
CA GLU A 239 81.67 46.12 9.44
C GLU A 239 81.71 47.44 10.22
N ILE A 240 80.57 48.16 10.28
CA ILE A 240 80.45 49.40 11.06
C ILE A 240 80.63 49.12 12.56
N ARG A 241 80.07 48.03 13.09
CA ARG A 241 80.26 47.64 14.49
C ARG A 241 81.72 47.35 14.81
N GLU A 242 82.43 46.69 13.91
CA GLU A 242 83.86 46.45 14.05
C GLU A 242 84.66 47.76 14.01
N LEU A 243 84.34 48.67 13.10
CA LEU A 243 84.95 50.01 13.03
C LEU A 243 84.67 50.83 14.30
N LEU A 244 83.44 50.79 14.82
CA LEU A 244 83.10 51.44 16.09
C LEU A 244 83.91 50.86 17.26
N ALA A 245 84.07 49.53 17.32
CA ALA A 245 84.91 48.89 18.31
C ALA A 245 86.40 49.24 18.16
N GLN A 246 86.88 49.45 16.93
CA GLN A 246 88.24 49.92 16.66
C GLN A 246 88.43 51.38 17.09
N ASN A 247 87.50 52.26 16.73
CA ASN A 247 87.48 53.66 17.15
C ASN A 247 87.43 53.78 18.68
N GLU A 248 86.63 52.96 19.37
CA GLU A 248 86.60 52.93 20.83
C GLU A 248 87.96 52.55 21.45
N ARG A 249 88.71 51.64 20.81
CA ARG A 249 90.08 51.30 21.24
C ARG A 249 91.07 52.43 20.97
N GLU A 250 90.99 53.10 19.84
CA GLU A 250 91.84 54.26 19.52
C GLU A 250 91.57 55.42 20.49
N ILE A 251 90.31 55.70 20.82
CA ILE A 251 89.93 56.69 21.82
C ILE A 251 90.52 56.34 23.20
N ALA A 252 90.57 55.05 23.56
CA ALA A 252 91.20 54.61 24.80
C ALA A 252 92.73 54.82 24.79
N ASP A 253 93.42 54.51 23.68
CA ASP A 253 94.87 54.76 23.51
C ASP A 253 95.19 56.25 23.57
N TYR A 254 94.40 57.09 22.90
CA TYR A 254 94.56 58.54 22.98
C TYR A 254 94.33 59.07 24.40
N LYS A 255 93.35 58.54 25.15
CA LYS A 255 93.14 58.91 26.55
C LYS A 255 94.31 58.49 27.45
N GLU A 256 94.90 57.33 27.22
CA GLU A 256 96.07 56.85 27.96
C GLU A 256 97.31 57.71 27.66
N ARG A 257 97.50 58.13 26.40
CA ARG A 257 98.54 59.08 25.97
C ARG A 257 98.36 60.48 26.53
N ILE A 258 97.12 60.95 26.63
CA ILE A 258 96.78 62.23 27.27
C ILE A 258 97.08 62.17 28.77
N ASN A 259 96.70 61.09 29.47
CA ASN A 259 97.05 60.91 30.88
C ASN A 259 98.57 60.78 31.10
N GLY A 260 99.30 60.14 30.19
CA GLY A 260 100.77 60.07 30.22
C GLY A 260 101.47 61.40 29.94
N LEU A 261 100.78 62.36 29.30
CA LEU A 261 101.25 63.74 29.11
C LEU A 261 100.90 64.63 30.31
N GLU A 262 99.87 64.30 31.09
CA GLU A 262 99.52 65.01 32.33
C GLU A 262 100.48 64.68 33.49
N ASP A 263 101.09 63.48 33.53
CA ASP A 263 102.02 63.09 34.60
C ASP A 263 103.43 63.72 34.50
N ASN A 264 103.82 64.30 33.35
CA ASN A 264 105.14 64.90 33.14
C ASN A 264 105.19 66.44 33.22
N THR A 265 104.10 67.10 33.63
CA THR A 265 104.04 68.57 33.71
C THR A 265 103.58 69.08 35.07
N SER A 266 104.31 68.69 36.11
CA SER A 266 104.34 69.40 37.39
C SER A 266 105.72 70.03 37.65
N ALA A 267 106.08 71.04 36.86
CA ALA A 267 107.06 72.06 37.24
C ALA A 267 107.03 73.29 36.29
N MET A 268 106.39 74.37 36.78
CA MET A 268 106.61 75.80 36.45
C MET A 268 106.60 76.27 34.98
N GLN A 269 105.45 76.86 34.61
CA GLN A 269 105.24 78.17 33.93
C GLN A 269 106.52 79.02 33.71
N GLU A 270 106.82 79.64 32.56
CA GLU A 270 105.99 80.51 31.71
C GLU A 270 106.74 80.82 30.37
N LYS A 271 106.12 80.59 29.21
CA LYS A 271 106.29 81.46 28.01
C LYS A 271 105.12 81.25 27.03
N TYR A 272 104.20 82.21 27.06
CA TYR A 272 102.88 82.22 26.45
C TYR A 272 102.94 82.72 24.99
N GLN A 273 102.05 82.18 24.13
CA GLN A 273 101.52 82.78 22.88
C GLN A 273 102.16 82.51 21.50
N SER A 274 102.53 81.27 21.15
CA SER A 274 102.64 80.92 19.70
C SER A 274 102.18 79.51 19.29
N GLU A 275 101.72 78.66 20.20
CA GLU A 275 101.20 77.31 19.86
C GLU A 275 99.71 77.13 20.22
N LEU A 276 99.06 78.20 20.70
CA LEU A 276 97.68 78.18 21.22
C LEU A 276 96.62 77.99 20.12
N ASN A 277 96.94 78.29 18.85
CA ASN A 277 95.95 78.25 17.76
C ASN A 277 95.98 76.97 16.92
N GLU A 278 97.03 76.15 16.99
CA GLU A 278 97.12 74.90 16.20
C GLU A 278 96.53 73.71 16.98
N LYS A 279 96.79 73.65 18.29
CA LYS A 279 96.19 72.68 19.23
C LYS A 279 94.68 72.89 19.43
N LEU A 280 94.19 74.13 19.29
CA LEU A 280 92.75 74.44 19.38
C LEU A 280 91.98 73.96 18.15
N ASP A 281 92.61 73.94 16.98
CA ASP A 281 91.99 73.52 15.72
C ASP A 281 91.94 71.99 15.57
N GLU A 282 92.95 71.28 16.08
CA GLU A 282 92.92 69.82 16.22
C GLU A 282 91.89 69.35 17.26
N ASN A 283 91.79 70.03 18.41
CA ASN A 283 90.82 69.66 19.45
C ASN A 283 89.36 69.93 19.01
N LYS A 284 89.13 70.96 18.19
CA LYS A 284 87.82 71.20 17.55
C LYS A 284 87.48 70.15 16.48
N LYS A 285 88.46 69.67 15.70
CA LYS A 285 88.23 68.58 14.73
C LYS A 285 87.95 67.26 15.43
N LEU A 286 88.65 66.96 16.53
CA LEU A 286 88.39 65.76 17.33
C LEU A 286 87.03 65.82 18.04
N SER A 287 86.65 66.97 18.60
CA SER A 287 85.33 67.12 19.25
C SER A 287 84.19 67.02 18.25
N ALA A 288 84.34 67.59 17.04
CA ALA A 288 83.36 67.46 15.97
C ALA A 288 83.23 66.02 15.49
N SER A 289 84.35 65.29 15.35
CA SER A 289 84.35 63.87 14.99
C SER A 289 83.64 63.01 16.04
N LEU A 290 83.90 63.28 17.33
CA LEU A 290 83.25 62.60 18.45
C LEU A 290 81.74 62.89 18.51
N GLU A 291 81.34 64.14 18.25
CA GLU A 291 79.92 64.51 18.17
C GLU A 291 79.21 63.81 17.02
N THR A 292 79.84 63.69 15.84
CA THR A 292 79.26 62.93 14.73
C THR A 292 79.07 61.45 15.07
N THR A 293 80.04 60.80 15.73
CA THR A 293 79.90 59.39 16.12
C THR A 293 78.89 59.19 17.25
N LEU A 294 78.76 60.14 18.17
CA LEU A 294 77.73 60.10 19.21
C LEU A 294 76.33 60.28 18.63
N GLU A 295 76.19 61.10 17.60
CA GLU A 295 74.91 61.28 16.90
C GLU A 295 74.53 60.02 16.11
N GLU A 296 75.48 59.38 15.42
CA GLU A 296 75.28 58.07 14.79
C GLU A 296 74.83 57.01 15.82
N LYS A 297 75.48 56.95 16.99
CA LYS A 297 75.08 56.04 18.07
C LYS A 297 73.65 56.31 18.56
N ARG A 298 73.24 57.57 18.67
CA ARG A 298 71.86 57.95 19.06
C ARG A 298 70.84 57.50 18.02
N THR A 299 71.15 57.64 16.73
CA THR A 299 70.24 57.18 15.66
C THR A 299 70.03 55.65 15.70
N LEU A 300 71.10 54.88 15.98
CA LEU A 300 71.03 53.43 16.09
C LEU A 300 70.25 52.94 17.33
N ILE A 301 70.34 53.68 18.45
CA ILE A 301 69.53 53.38 19.65
C ILE A 301 68.05 53.59 19.35
N SER A 302 67.70 54.67 18.66
CA SER A 302 66.31 54.96 18.26
C SER A 302 65.72 53.86 17.37
N GLN A 303 66.50 53.34 16.39
CA GLN A 303 66.06 52.23 15.54
C GLN A 303 65.82 50.93 16.33
N LYS A 304 66.67 50.64 17.33
CA LYS A 304 66.50 49.47 18.21
C LYS A 304 65.21 49.55 19.03
N GLU A 305 64.89 50.73 19.56
CA GLU A 305 63.69 50.94 20.36
C GLU A 305 62.41 50.78 19.52
N SER A 306 62.43 51.25 18.27
CA SER A 306 61.32 51.06 17.32
C SER A 306 61.00 49.58 17.07
N LEU A 307 62.03 48.76 16.83
CA LEU A 307 61.86 47.33 16.57
C LEU A 307 61.36 46.56 17.80
N LEU A 308 61.69 47.01 19.01
CA LEU A 308 61.20 46.40 20.25
C LEU A 308 59.70 46.66 20.44
N HIS A 309 59.23 47.86 20.10
CA HIS A 309 57.83 48.23 20.22
C HIS A 309 56.92 47.43 19.27
N GLU A 310 57.36 47.24 18.02
CA GLU A 310 56.64 46.48 17.00
C GLU A 310 56.44 45.01 17.40
N LYS A 311 57.42 44.44 18.11
CA LYS A 311 57.33 43.08 18.67
C LYS A 311 56.25 42.96 19.76
N ASP A 312 56.14 43.93 20.67
CA ASP A 312 55.19 43.87 21.79
C ASP A 312 53.73 44.01 21.31
N GLU A 313 53.48 44.79 20.26
CA GLU A 313 52.16 44.88 19.62
C GLU A 313 51.69 43.53 19.06
N LEU A 314 52.56 42.83 18.33
CA LEU A 314 52.26 41.51 17.75
C LEU A 314 51.89 40.47 18.84
N TYR A 315 52.52 40.53 20.00
CA TYR A 315 52.21 39.64 21.11
C TYR A 315 50.81 39.89 21.71
N SER A 316 50.37 41.15 21.76
CA SER A 316 49.05 41.51 22.27
C SER A 316 47.92 41.01 21.36
N ILE A 317 48.12 41.09 20.04
CA ILE A 317 47.18 40.62 19.01
C ILE A 317 46.99 39.10 19.14
N TRP A 318 48.11 38.37 19.21
CA TRP A 318 48.10 36.91 19.37
C TRP A 318 47.31 36.45 20.60
N LYS A 319 47.46 37.15 21.74
CA LYS A 319 46.75 36.81 22.98
C LYS A 319 45.23 36.95 22.85
N ASN A 320 44.76 38.00 22.17
CA ASN A 320 43.33 38.22 21.94
C ASN A 320 42.74 37.19 20.98
N GLU A 321 43.44 36.88 19.88
CA GLU A 321 43.00 35.86 18.92
C GLU A 321 42.87 34.48 19.57
N LYS A 322 43.81 34.11 20.43
CA LYS A 322 43.75 32.86 21.19
C LYS A 322 42.49 32.77 22.07
N SER A 323 42.16 33.84 22.80
CA SER A 323 40.97 33.87 23.66
C SER A 323 39.66 33.79 22.86
N ASN A 324 39.60 34.45 21.70
CA ASN A 324 38.44 34.34 20.81
C ASN A 324 38.25 32.92 20.29
N MET A 325 39.34 32.25 19.87
CA MET A 325 39.25 30.86 19.41
C MET A 325 38.77 29.90 20.50
N GLU A 326 39.21 30.07 21.75
CA GLU A 326 38.76 29.22 22.87
C GLU A 326 37.25 29.38 23.15
N ASN A 327 36.74 30.61 23.09
CA ASN A 327 35.31 30.88 23.24
C ASN A 327 34.47 30.31 22.09
N GLU A 328 34.99 30.39 20.87
CA GLU A 328 34.32 29.85 19.69
C GLU A 328 34.27 28.32 19.73
N LEU A 329 35.34 27.67 20.18
CA LEU A 329 35.40 26.23 20.38
C LEU A 329 34.40 25.75 21.45
N LEU A 330 34.19 26.53 22.51
CA LEU A 330 33.20 26.23 23.54
C LEU A 330 31.77 26.31 22.99
N ARG A 331 31.46 27.32 22.16
CA ARG A 331 30.15 27.46 21.50
C ARG A 331 29.86 26.28 20.58
N ILE A 332 30.84 25.90 19.75
CA ILE A 332 30.70 24.75 18.84
C ILE A 332 30.41 23.47 19.61
N LYS A 333 31.08 23.24 20.76
CA LYS A 333 30.83 22.07 21.61
C LYS A 333 29.42 22.05 22.21
N GLN A 334 28.92 23.20 22.66
CA GLN A 334 27.55 23.31 23.18
C GLN A 334 26.52 23.02 22.08
N GLU A 335 26.70 23.62 20.91
CA GLU A 335 25.81 23.44 19.76
C GLU A 335 25.79 21.98 19.26
N GLN A 336 26.94 21.30 19.26
CA GLN A 336 27.00 19.86 18.96
C GLN A 336 26.22 19.02 19.97
N ASN A 337 26.29 19.34 21.26
CA ASN A 337 25.60 18.58 22.30
C ASN A 337 24.07 18.77 22.23
N ASP A 338 23.62 20.01 21.99
CA ASP A 338 22.20 20.32 21.77
C ASP A 338 21.65 19.63 20.53
N ASN A 339 22.44 19.56 19.45
CA ASN A 339 22.08 18.82 18.24
C ASN A 339 21.99 17.29 18.50
N LEU A 340 22.86 16.73 19.34
CA LEU A 340 22.81 15.31 19.71
C LEU A 340 21.51 14.97 20.48
N LEU A 341 21.15 15.82 21.45
CA LEU A 341 19.89 15.70 22.22
C LEU A 341 18.65 15.79 21.34
N ARG A 342 18.65 16.69 20.34
CA ARG A 342 17.57 16.77 19.35
C ARG A 342 17.47 15.50 18.52
N LEU A 343 18.60 14.95 18.07
CA LEU A 343 18.63 13.73 17.27
C LEU A 343 18.08 12.52 18.03
N GLU A 344 18.40 12.40 19.33
CA GLU A 344 17.83 11.35 20.20
C GLU A 344 16.32 11.52 20.39
N SER A 345 15.84 12.75 20.58
CA SER A 345 14.40 13.04 20.67
C SER A 345 13.65 12.68 19.38
N GLU A 346 14.20 13.05 18.22
CA GLU A 346 13.64 12.71 16.91
C GLU A 346 13.62 11.19 16.67
N LYS A 347 14.69 10.49 17.06
CA LYS A 347 14.76 9.03 16.97
C LYS A 347 13.68 8.37 17.80
N ASN A 348 13.49 8.79 19.05
CA ASN A 348 12.45 8.25 19.93
C ASN A 348 11.04 8.51 19.39
N ASN A 349 10.79 9.71 18.86
CA ASN A 349 9.52 10.03 18.20
C ASN A 349 9.26 9.16 16.96
N LYS A 350 10.30 8.90 16.16
CA LYS A 350 10.19 8.03 14.98
C LYS A 350 9.89 6.58 15.38
N GLU A 351 10.52 6.07 16.43
CA GLU A 351 10.24 4.73 16.95
C GLU A 351 8.81 4.60 17.49
N ALA A 352 8.27 5.63 18.13
CA ALA A 352 6.87 5.67 18.54
C ALA A 352 5.92 5.64 17.33
N LEU A 353 6.21 6.44 16.30
CA LEU A 353 5.40 6.50 15.08
C LEU A 353 5.40 5.18 14.31
N VAL A 354 6.53 4.47 14.29
CA VAL A 354 6.65 3.15 13.65
C VAL A 354 5.76 2.12 14.35
N ARG A 355 5.73 2.11 15.70
CA ARG A 355 4.85 1.21 16.46
C ARG A 355 3.37 1.48 16.17
N GLU A 356 2.97 2.75 16.14
CA GLU A 356 1.59 3.12 15.83
C GLU A 356 1.18 2.69 14.40
N LEU A 357 2.10 2.79 13.44
CA LEU A 357 1.88 2.32 12.07
C LEU A 357 1.79 0.78 11.98
N GLU A 358 2.53 0.05 12.80
CA GLU A 358 2.46 -1.41 12.87
C GLU A 358 1.11 -1.88 13.44
N ASP A 359 0.64 -1.25 14.52
CA ASP A 359 -0.67 -1.54 15.10
C ASP A 359 -1.81 -1.26 14.12
N LEU A 360 -1.77 -0.12 13.41
CA LEU A 360 -2.75 0.21 12.38
C LEU A 360 -2.73 -0.77 11.20
N ARG A 361 -1.56 -1.31 10.84
CA ARG A 361 -1.46 -2.34 9.80
C ARG A 361 -2.08 -3.65 10.25
N ALA A 362 -1.81 -4.08 11.49
CA ALA A 362 -2.39 -5.30 12.05
C ALA A 362 -3.93 -5.22 12.08
N GLN A 363 -4.49 -4.11 12.56
CA GLN A 363 -5.95 -3.88 12.56
C GLN A 363 -6.54 -3.95 11.15
N ARG A 364 -5.85 -3.37 10.16
CA ARG A 364 -6.32 -3.36 8.77
C ARG A 364 -6.27 -4.75 8.13
N GLU A 365 -5.27 -5.57 8.47
CA GLU A 365 -5.20 -6.96 8.00
C GLU A 365 -6.30 -7.82 8.61
N GLU A 366 -6.58 -7.67 9.91
CA GLU A 366 -7.68 -8.36 10.58
C GLU A 366 -9.03 -8.00 9.97
N GLN A 367 -9.27 -6.70 9.73
CA GLN A 367 -10.48 -6.22 9.08
C GLN A 367 -10.62 -6.79 7.65
N ARG A 368 -9.53 -6.83 6.88
CA ARG A 368 -9.52 -7.41 5.54
C ARG A 368 -9.86 -8.90 5.56
N LEU A 369 -9.33 -9.65 6.52
CA LEU A 369 -9.60 -11.09 6.65
C LEU A 369 -11.09 -11.34 6.96
N CYS A 370 -11.67 -10.52 7.85
CA CYS A 370 -13.10 -10.54 8.15
C CYS A 370 -13.95 -10.23 6.91
N GLU A 371 -13.59 -9.17 6.17
CA GLU A 371 -14.25 -8.82 4.91
C GLU A 371 -14.15 -9.97 3.89
N GLU A 372 -12.98 -10.57 3.69
CA GLU A 372 -12.81 -11.70 2.76
C GLU A 372 -13.66 -12.91 3.14
N ASN A 373 -13.78 -13.23 4.43
CA ASN A 373 -14.61 -14.33 4.92
C ASN A 373 -16.10 -14.06 4.69
N VAL A 374 -16.56 -12.84 4.96
CA VAL A 374 -17.93 -12.39 4.67
C VAL A 374 -18.20 -12.46 3.17
N ILE A 375 -17.27 -12.01 2.33
CA ILE A 375 -17.40 -12.09 0.86
C ILE A 375 -17.49 -13.54 0.38
N LYS A 376 -16.69 -14.44 0.95
CA LYS A 376 -16.73 -15.88 0.62
C LYS A 376 -18.07 -16.50 1.00
N ASP A 377 -18.59 -16.21 2.19
CA ASP A 377 -19.89 -16.71 2.66
C ASP A 377 -21.04 -16.20 1.78
N LEU A 378 -21.06 -14.90 1.49
CA LEU A 378 -22.04 -14.29 0.58
C LEU A 378 -21.95 -14.85 -0.85
N SER A 379 -20.74 -15.09 -1.36
CA SER A 379 -20.53 -15.72 -2.67
C SER A 379 -21.05 -17.15 -2.69
N LEU A 380 -20.84 -17.92 -1.62
CA LEU A 380 -21.35 -19.28 -1.49
C LEU A 380 -22.87 -19.28 -1.46
N LYS A 381 -23.49 -18.41 -0.65
CA LYS A 381 -24.94 -18.23 -0.58
C LYS A 381 -25.52 -17.84 -1.94
N CYS A 382 -24.93 -16.88 -2.65
CA CYS A 382 -25.39 -16.50 -3.98
C CYS A 382 -25.35 -17.66 -4.97
N LYS A 383 -24.28 -18.47 -4.97
CA LYS A 383 -24.21 -19.68 -5.81
C LYS A 383 -25.30 -20.69 -5.46
N MET A 384 -25.54 -20.91 -4.17
CA MET A 384 -26.64 -21.78 -3.73
C MET A 384 -28.00 -21.30 -4.24
N TYR A 385 -28.27 -19.99 -4.21
CA TYR A 385 -29.51 -19.41 -4.74
C TYR A 385 -29.64 -19.50 -6.25
N GLU A 386 -28.56 -19.26 -6.99
CA GLU A 386 -28.54 -19.42 -8.46
C GLU A 386 -28.76 -20.89 -8.86
N GLU A 387 -28.15 -21.83 -8.13
CA GLU A 387 -28.35 -23.27 -8.32
C GLU A 387 -29.79 -23.70 -7.97
N TRP A 388 -30.36 -23.16 -6.87
CA TRP A 388 -31.73 -23.45 -6.46
C TRP A 388 -32.77 -22.92 -7.46
N GLY A 389 -32.62 -21.67 -7.92
CA GLY A 389 -33.47 -21.10 -8.97
C GLY A 389 -33.40 -21.90 -10.27
N SER A 390 -32.20 -22.35 -10.66
CA SER A 390 -32.02 -23.22 -11.84
C SER A 390 -32.73 -24.58 -11.67
N SER A 391 -32.75 -25.13 -10.45
CA SER A 391 -33.45 -26.38 -10.14
C SER A 391 -34.97 -26.21 -10.20
N LEU A 392 -35.51 -25.12 -9.64
CA LEU A 392 -36.93 -24.79 -9.69
C LEU A 392 -37.43 -24.63 -11.14
N ILE A 393 -36.64 -24.00 -12.02
CA ILE A 393 -36.99 -23.93 -13.44
C ILE A 393 -37.03 -25.31 -14.11
N ARG A 394 -36.10 -26.21 -13.77
CA ARG A 394 -36.07 -27.58 -14.33
C ARG A 394 -37.23 -28.43 -13.83
N GLN A 395 -37.67 -28.23 -12.59
CA GLN A 395 -38.83 -28.94 -12.02
C GLN A 395 -40.16 -28.44 -12.60
N ASN A 396 -40.22 -27.20 -13.08
CA ASN A 396 -41.39 -26.67 -13.75
C ASN A 396 -41.50 -27.20 -15.19
N SER A 397 -42.47 -28.10 -15.41
CA SER A 397 -42.70 -28.78 -16.70
C SER A 397 -43.03 -27.85 -17.88
N TYR A 398 -43.44 -26.61 -17.62
CA TYR A 398 -43.69 -25.59 -18.64
C TYR A 398 -42.42 -24.77 -18.94
N LEU A 399 -41.73 -24.28 -17.90
CA LEU A 399 -40.54 -23.43 -18.07
C LEU A 399 -39.29 -24.20 -18.52
N SER A 400 -39.17 -25.48 -18.16
CA SER A 400 -38.03 -26.32 -18.59
C SER A 400 -37.91 -26.40 -20.12
N LYS A 401 -39.04 -26.42 -20.82
CA LYS A 401 -39.13 -26.43 -22.30
C LYS A 401 -38.43 -25.24 -22.93
N PHE A 402 -38.44 -24.08 -22.26
CA PHE A 402 -37.77 -22.89 -22.76
C PHE A 402 -36.25 -23.01 -22.65
N ILE A 403 -35.72 -23.83 -21.75
CA ILE A 403 -34.29 -24.00 -21.52
C ILE A 403 -33.71 -25.16 -22.36
N GLU A 404 -34.47 -26.23 -22.59
CA GLU A 404 -34.09 -27.41 -23.38
C GLU A 404 -33.80 -27.11 -24.86
N LYS A 405 -33.00 -27.93 -25.56
CA LYS A 405 -32.60 -27.69 -26.97
C LYS A 405 -33.73 -27.83 -28.01
N THR A 406 -34.98 -27.97 -27.57
CA THR A 406 -36.13 -28.13 -28.45
C THR A 406 -36.48 -26.79 -29.12
N PRO A 407 -36.84 -26.79 -30.42
CA PRO A 407 -37.32 -25.60 -31.10
C PRO A 407 -38.67 -25.17 -30.51
N ILE A 408 -38.79 -23.89 -30.17
CA ILE A 408 -39.98 -23.31 -29.52
C ILE A 408 -40.84 -22.66 -30.60
N GLN A 409 -42.15 -22.96 -30.62
CA GLN A 409 -43.10 -22.25 -31.48
C GLN A 409 -43.38 -20.85 -30.93
N LYS A 410 -43.70 -19.90 -31.81
CA LYS A 410 -44.08 -18.53 -31.44
C LYS A 410 -45.21 -18.56 -30.41
N LEU A 411 -45.03 -17.82 -29.30
CA LEU A 411 -46.04 -17.72 -28.25
C LEU A 411 -47.17 -16.79 -28.67
N GLU A 412 -48.41 -17.22 -28.49
CA GLU A 412 -49.60 -16.37 -28.62
C GLU A 412 -49.91 -15.64 -27.30
N GLU A 413 -50.82 -14.65 -27.32
CA GLU A 413 -51.15 -13.86 -26.13
C GLU A 413 -51.61 -14.71 -24.94
N LYS A 414 -52.32 -15.81 -25.20
CA LYS A 414 -52.80 -16.74 -24.17
C LYS A 414 -51.66 -17.55 -23.53
N ASP A 415 -50.57 -17.77 -24.26
CA ASP A 415 -49.42 -18.51 -23.74
C ASP A 415 -48.60 -17.66 -22.76
N TRP A 416 -48.65 -16.34 -22.90
CA TRP A 416 -47.95 -15.41 -21.99
C TRP A 416 -48.57 -15.38 -20.59
N GLU A 417 -49.88 -15.53 -20.46
CA GLU A 417 -50.53 -15.64 -19.14
C GLU A 417 -50.07 -16.91 -18.41
N ILE A 418 -50.03 -18.03 -19.12
CA ILE A 418 -49.53 -19.31 -18.60
C ILE A 418 -48.03 -19.19 -18.26
N PHE A 419 -47.25 -18.50 -19.08
CA PHE A 419 -45.85 -18.23 -18.81
C PHE A 419 -45.66 -17.44 -17.51
N PHE A 420 -46.41 -16.37 -17.29
CA PHE A 420 -46.27 -15.55 -16.09
C PHE A 420 -46.69 -16.29 -14.82
N GLN A 421 -47.76 -17.09 -14.87
CA GLN A 421 -48.17 -17.93 -13.73
C GLN A 421 -47.06 -18.90 -13.34
N ASN A 422 -46.45 -19.57 -14.31
CA ASN A 422 -45.32 -20.48 -14.05
C ASN A 422 -44.06 -19.71 -13.64
N PHE A 423 -43.81 -18.54 -14.21
CA PHE A 423 -42.65 -17.71 -13.88
C PHE A 423 -42.70 -17.21 -12.43
N GLU A 424 -43.85 -16.75 -11.95
CA GLU A 424 -44.06 -16.32 -10.57
C GLU A 424 -43.89 -17.47 -9.56
N THR A 425 -44.15 -18.73 -9.96
CA THR A 425 -43.87 -19.89 -9.07
C THR A 425 -42.37 -20.09 -8.81
N VAL A 426 -41.52 -19.61 -9.72
CA VAL A 426 -40.06 -19.72 -9.63
C VAL A 426 -39.42 -18.42 -9.11
N PHE A 427 -39.98 -17.27 -9.48
CA PHE A 427 -39.47 -15.94 -9.14
C PHE A 427 -40.56 -15.05 -8.52
N PRO A 428 -41.06 -15.39 -7.31
CA PRO A 428 -42.21 -14.72 -6.72
C PRO A 428 -41.96 -13.24 -6.42
N GLY A 429 -42.84 -12.37 -6.92
CA GLY A 429 -42.81 -10.92 -6.71
C GLY A 429 -41.85 -10.16 -7.63
N PHE A 430 -41.20 -10.84 -8.58
CA PHE A 430 -40.29 -10.20 -9.52
C PHE A 430 -41.02 -9.23 -10.47
N ILE A 431 -42.19 -9.63 -10.98
CA ILE A 431 -42.97 -8.81 -11.91
C ILE A 431 -43.51 -7.57 -11.22
N ASP A 432 -44.10 -7.74 -10.03
CA ASP A 432 -44.60 -6.64 -9.22
C ASP A 432 -43.50 -5.64 -8.88
N HIS A 433 -42.31 -6.13 -8.57
CA HIS A 433 -41.15 -5.27 -8.27
C HIS A 433 -40.71 -4.43 -9.48
N LEU A 434 -40.62 -5.04 -10.67
CA LEU A 434 -40.28 -4.31 -11.89
C LEU A 434 -41.34 -3.26 -12.25
N ASN A 435 -42.61 -3.60 -12.14
CA ASN A 435 -43.71 -2.68 -12.45
C ASN A 435 -43.82 -1.53 -11.44
N ASN A 436 -43.50 -1.77 -10.17
CA ASN A 436 -43.50 -0.73 -9.14
C ASN A 436 -42.34 0.26 -9.31
N LEU A 437 -41.17 -0.21 -9.72
CA LEU A 437 -40.00 0.63 -9.96
C LEU A 437 -40.05 1.35 -11.31
N TYR A 438 -40.63 0.71 -12.32
CA TYR A 438 -40.58 1.18 -13.70
C TYR A 438 -41.92 0.96 -14.40
N SER A 439 -42.44 2.02 -15.03
CA SER A 439 -43.56 1.89 -15.99
C SER A 439 -43.02 1.33 -17.32
N MET A 440 -42.92 0.00 -17.38
CA MET A 440 -42.47 -0.74 -18.57
C MET A 440 -43.66 -1.16 -19.43
N ASP A 441 -43.44 -1.19 -20.75
CA ASP A 441 -44.40 -1.79 -21.68
C ASP A 441 -44.39 -3.33 -21.54
N GLN A 442 -45.51 -3.98 -21.86
CA GLN A 442 -45.70 -5.43 -21.70
C GLN A 442 -44.60 -6.23 -22.39
N ARG A 443 -44.18 -5.80 -23.58
CA ARG A 443 -43.09 -6.45 -24.34
C ARG A 443 -41.73 -6.31 -23.65
N GLN A 444 -41.47 -5.18 -23.01
CA GLN A 444 -40.21 -4.93 -22.29
C GLN A 444 -40.16 -5.78 -21.01
N LEU A 445 -41.28 -5.88 -20.30
CA LEU A 445 -41.44 -6.75 -19.14
C LEU A 445 -41.26 -8.24 -19.50
N GLN A 446 -41.88 -8.70 -20.60
CA GLN A 446 -41.69 -10.06 -21.12
C GLN A 446 -40.22 -10.35 -21.42
N ILE A 447 -39.51 -9.44 -22.09
CA ILE A 447 -38.07 -9.57 -22.36
C ILE A 447 -37.27 -9.64 -21.05
N CYS A 448 -37.56 -8.81 -20.06
CA CYS A 448 -36.90 -8.86 -18.75
C CYS A 448 -37.11 -10.21 -18.04
N CYS A 449 -38.32 -10.78 -18.10
CA CYS A 449 -38.63 -12.09 -17.51
C CYS A 449 -37.93 -13.24 -18.25
N LEU A 450 -37.90 -13.22 -19.59
CA LEU A 450 -37.13 -14.19 -20.38
C LEU A 450 -35.63 -14.14 -20.06
N LEU A 451 -35.10 -12.94 -19.80
CA LEU A 451 -33.70 -12.76 -19.40
C LEU A 451 -33.42 -13.24 -17.99
N LYS A 452 -34.34 -13.01 -17.05
CA LYS A 452 -34.27 -13.55 -15.69
C LYS A 452 -34.32 -15.08 -15.71
N LEU A 453 -35.10 -15.68 -16.61
CA LEU A 453 -35.14 -17.12 -16.87
C LEU A 453 -33.82 -17.66 -17.48
N GLY A 454 -32.93 -16.78 -17.94
CA GLY A 454 -31.61 -17.14 -18.44
C GLY A 454 -31.55 -17.43 -19.95
N LEU A 455 -32.57 -17.06 -20.71
CA LEU A 455 -32.63 -17.28 -22.16
C LEU A 455 -31.61 -16.43 -22.91
N LYS A 456 -30.90 -17.08 -23.85
CA LYS A 456 -29.98 -16.39 -24.77
C LYS A 456 -30.74 -15.69 -25.88
N ASN A 457 -30.11 -14.70 -26.51
CA ASN A 457 -30.70 -13.87 -27.57
C ASN A 457 -31.34 -14.71 -28.69
N ASN A 458 -30.73 -15.83 -29.07
CA ASN A 458 -31.24 -16.70 -30.14
C ASN A 458 -32.61 -17.31 -29.78
N LYS A 459 -32.82 -17.74 -28.54
CA LYS A 459 -34.11 -18.28 -28.11
C LYS A 459 -35.18 -17.20 -27.98
N ILE A 460 -34.80 -16.04 -27.47
CA ILE A 460 -35.71 -14.89 -27.43
C ILE A 460 -36.12 -14.49 -28.85
N SER A 461 -35.18 -14.59 -29.81
CA SER A 461 -35.45 -14.32 -31.22
C SER A 461 -36.38 -15.34 -31.86
N GLU A 462 -36.29 -16.62 -31.49
CA GLU A 462 -37.22 -17.67 -31.93
C GLU A 462 -38.63 -17.47 -31.35
N ILE A 463 -38.74 -17.15 -30.06
CA ILE A 463 -40.03 -16.92 -29.37
C ILE A 463 -40.82 -15.78 -30.01
N TYR A 464 -40.13 -14.72 -30.43
CA TYR A 464 -40.74 -13.53 -31.03
C TYR A 464 -40.72 -13.52 -32.56
N ASP A 465 -40.11 -14.52 -33.22
CA ASP A 465 -39.85 -14.52 -34.66
C ASP A 465 -39.12 -13.24 -35.14
N LEU A 466 -38.00 -12.91 -34.48
CA LEU A 466 -37.17 -11.74 -34.74
C LEU A 466 -35.75 -12.15 -35.12
N ARG A 467 -34.97 -11.20 -35.64
CA ARG A 467 -33.51 -11.40 -35.80
C ARG A 467 -32.81 -11.27 -34.43
N PRO A 468 -31.77 -12.08 -34.15
CA PRO A 468 -30.99 -11.96 -32.89
C PRO A 468 -30.42 -10.56 -32.63
N ASP A 469 -30.06 -9.83 -33.69
CA ASP A 469 -29.57 -8.45 -33.60
C ASP A 469 -30.64 -7.49 -33.08
N THR A 470 -31.90 -7.69 -33.48
CA THR A 470 -33.04 -6.91 -32.99
C THR A 470 -33.25 -7.08 -31.49
N VAL A 471 -33.08 -8.29 -30.97
CA VAL A 471 -33.11 -8.57 -29.52
C VAL A 471 -31.99 -7.83 -28.79
N THR A 472 -30.81 -7.75 -29.40
CA THR A 472 -29.65 -7.04 -28.83
C THR A 472 -29.91 -5.54 -28.74
N SER A 473 -30.50 -4.93 -29.78
CA SER A 473 -30.91 -3.53 -29.77
C SER A 473 -31.98 -3.24 -28.71
N LEU A 474 -33.00 -4.10 -28.59
CA LEU A 474 -34.06 -3.96 -27.58
C LEU A 474 -33.53 -4.02 -26.15
N LYS A 475 -32.58 -4.93 -25.86
CA LYS A 475 -31.89 -4.98 -24.57
C LYS A 475 -31.13 -3.68 -24.26
N ALA A 476 -30.43 -3.14 -25.25
CA ALA A 476 -29.67 -1.90 -25.08
C ALA A 476 -30.61 -0.71 -24.80
N GLU A 477 -31.77 -0.68 -25.44
CA GLU A 477 -32.81 0.32 -25.22
C GLU A 477 -33.41 0.23 -23.81
N ILE A 478 -33.83 -0.98 -23.39
CA ILE A 478 -34.35 -1.23 -22.03
C ILE A 478 -33.30 -0.82 -20.97
N LYS A 479 -32.05 -1.22 -21.16
CA LYS A 479 -30.96 -0.85 -20.25
C LYS A 479 -30.77 0.67 -20.18
N LYS A 480 -30.74 1.34 -21.33
CA LYS A 480 -30.54 2.80 -21.38
C LYS A 480 -31.70 3.55 -20.71
N LYS A 481 -32.92 3.05 -20.86
CA LYS A 481 -34.14 3.69 -20.35
C LYS A 481 -34.35 3.48 -18.85
N TYR A 482 -34.05 2.29 -18.33
CA TYR A 482 -34.41 1.92 -16.94
C TYR A 482 -33.22 1.56 -16.03
N PHE A 483 -32.06 1.22 -16.58
CA PHE A 483 -30.92 0.66 -15.83
C PHE A 483 -29.59 1.41 -16.09
N SER A 484 -29.64 2.72 -16.35
CA SER A 484 -28.45 3.51 -16.70
C SER A 484 -27.41 3.61 -15.56
N GLU A 485 -27.86 3.47 -14.31
CA GLU A 485 -27.02 3.55 -13.11
C GLU A 485 -26.01 2.40 -12.96
N PHE A 486 -26.25 1.25 -13.62
CA PHE A 486 -25.40 0.05 -13.53
C PHE A 486 -24.17 0.06 -14.48
N GLY A 487 -23.88 1.20 -15.12
CA GLY A 487 -22.64 1.44 -15.87
C GLY A 487 -22.36 0.40 -16.97
N LYS A 488 -21.19 -0.26 -16.91
CA LYS A 488 -20.73 -1.21 -17.95
C LYS A 488 -21.37 -2.61 -17.86
N GLN A 489 -22.17 -2.92 -16.85
CA GLN A 489 -22.78 -4.26 -16.72
C GLN A 489 -23.82 -4.52 -17.81
N SER A 490 -23.92 -5.75 -18.33
CA SER A 490 -24.97 -6.11 -19.28
C SER A 490 -26.33 -6.22 -18.59
N LEU A 491 -27.42 -5.97 -19.32
CA LEU A 491 -28.78 -6.12 -18.80
C LEU A 491 -29.03 -7.53 -18.27
N ASP A 492 -28.52 -8.55 -18.98
CA ASP A 492 -28.55 -9.95 -18.56
C ASP A 492 -27.93 -10.17 -17.17
N ASN A 493 -26.79 -9.54 -16.89
CA ASN A 493 -26.11 -9.70 -15.60
C ASN A 493 -26.81 -8.93 -14.48
N ILE A 494 -27.43 -7.79 -14.79
CA ILE A 494 -28.20 -7.01 -13.83
C ILE A 494 -29.43 -7.82 -13.43
N LEU A 495 -30.25 -8.24 -14.39
CA LEU A 495 -31.49 -8.97 -14.14
C LEU A 495 -31.26 -10.33 -13.49
N LYS A 496 -30.20 -11.07 -13.86
CA LYS A 496 -29.86 -12.34 -13.20
C LYS A 496 -29.57 -12.18 -11.71
N LYS A 497 -28.86 -11.10 -11.34
CA LYS A 497 -28.45 -10.82 -9.96
C LYS A 497 -29.50 -10.06 -9.15
N TRP A 498 -30.51 -9.51 -9.82
CA TRP A 498 -31.58 -8.74 -9.19
C TRP A 498 -32.71 -9.66 -8.75
N TYR A 499 -32.97 -9.64 -7.44
CA TYR A 499 -33.87 -10.54 -6.72
C TYR A 499 -33.25 -11.91 -6.43
#